data_AF-A0A537IH22-F1
#
_entry.id   AF-A0A537IH22-F1
#
_cell.length_a   1.000
_cell.length_b   1.000
_cell.length_c   1.000
_cell.angle_alpha   90.00
_cell.angle_beta   90.00
_cell.angle_gamma   90.00
#
_symmetry.space_group_name_H-M   'P 1'
#
loop_
_entity.id
_entity.type
_entity.pdbx_description
1 polymer ?
#
loop_
_entity_poly.entity_id
_entity_poly.type
_entity_poly.pdbx_seq_one_letter_code
_entity_poly.pdbx_strand_id
1 'polypeptide(L)'
;MKDKRKKIFLICILSLIGLSLFSYLAFKVNHGFKQLQKDFAEDLPSTYVLSSEDSSIIANRYRSKMEVVEVNNNKVRGPVSTIRFDSTYSIILYKIALTDNISLDTAFHTKLKKVDRSVGYSYRIIGNRFFTFQYKAGKVPSPLRIYLTISDTPLNSLYSNDSLVYYHLSCENFSIRYSEKEPVDIFVGGNEGIFGTYSIPMDLLFLKRNNGIYILLMTPLNRKAGIPSDLLYNIVFDK
;
A
#
# COMPACT_ATOMS: atom_id res chain seq x y z
N MET A 1 -42.05 -2.94 -50.62
CA MET A 1 -42.00 -4.12 -49.71
C MET A 1 -40.58 -4.56 -49.33
N LYS A 2 -39.60 -4.55 -50.24
CA LYS A 2 -38.19 -4.91 -49.96
C LYS A 2 -37.51 -4.03 -48.89
N ASP A 3 -37.74 -2.71 -48.86
CA ASP A 3 -37.08 -1.82 -47.90
C ASP A 3 -37.56 -1.97 -46.45
N LYS A 4 -38.84 -2.30 -46.24
CA LYS A 4 -39.36 -2.61 -44.88
C LYS A 4 -38.70 -3.86 -44.31
N ARG A 5 -38.50 -4.91 -45.13
CA ARG A 5 -37.81 -6.14 -44.70
C ARG A 5 -36.33 -5.91 -44.38
N LYS A 6 -35.63 -5.09 -45.18
CA LYS A 6 -34.24 -4.68 -44.88
C LYS A 6 -34.12 -3.90 -43.57
N LYS A 7 -35.05 -2.96 -43.31
CA LYS A 7 -35.08 -2.20 -42.04
C LYS A 7 -35.33 -3.10 -40.83
N ILE A 8 -36.29 -4.03 -40.92
CA ILE A 8 -36.59 -4.99 -39.84
C ILE A 8 -35.37 -5.90 -39.58
N PHE A 9 -34.74 -6.41 -40.64
CA PHE A 9 -33.54 -7.23 -40.53
C PHE A 9 -32.38 -6.49 -39.83
N LEU A 10 -32.15 -5.22 -40.20
CA LEU A 10 -31.14 -4.38 -39.56
C LEU A 10 -31.44 -4.15 -38.06
N ILE A 11 -32.70 -3.88 -37.71
CA ILE A 11 -33.11 -3.73 -36.30
C ILE A 11 -32.84 -5.02 -35.51
N CYS A 12 -33.18 -6.19 -36.06
CA CYS A 12 -32.91 -7.47 -35.41
C CYS A 12 -31.41 -7.70 -35.18
N ILE A 13 -30.56 -7.37 -36.17
CA ILE A 13 -29.10 -7.46 -36.01
C ILE A 13 -28.61 -6.52 -34.90
N LEU A 14 -29.05 -5.26 -34.91
CA LEU A 14 -28.66 -4.29 -33.89
C LEU A 14 -29.11 -4.71 -32.49
N SER A 15 -30.32 -5.25 -32.34
CA SER A 15 -30.81 -5.80 -31.07
C SER A 15 -29.97 -6.99 -30.60
N LEU A 16 -29.54 -7.86 -31.52
CA LEU A 16 -28.72 -9.03 -31.19
C LEU A 16 -27.30 -8.65 -30.78
N ILE A 17 -26.72 -7.63 -31.44
CA ILE A 17 -25.45 -7.01 -31.03
C ILE A 17 -25.60 -6.33 -29.67
N GLY A 18 -26.70 -5.61 -29.43
CA GLY A 18 -26.97 -4.98 -28.15
C GLY A 18 -27.08 -6.01 -27.00
N LEU A 19 -27.80 -7.10 -27.23
CA LEU A 19 -27.94 -8.20 -26.27
C LEU A 19 -26.62 -8.92 -26.00
N SER A 20 -25.79 -9.15 -27.02
CA SER A 20 -24.49 -9.80 -26.84
C SER A 20 -23.51 -8.90 -26.06
N LEU A 21 -23.47 -7.59 -26.37
CA LEU A 21 -22.70 -6.60 -25.61
C LEU A 21 -23.17 -6.51 -24.15
N PHE A 22 -24.48 -6.46 -23.92
CA PHE A 22 -25.05 -6.44 -22.58
C PHE A 22 -24.70 -7.70 -21.80
N SER A 23 -24.85 -8.88 -22.42
CA SER A 23 -24.51 -10.17 -21.80
C SER A 23 -23.02 -10.26 -21.46
N TYR A 24 -22.14 -9.78 -22.35
CA TYR A 24 -20.71 -9.71 -22.12
C TYR A 24 -20.35 -8.77 -20.95
N LEU A 25 -20.97 -7.60 -20.88
CA LEU A 25 -20.80 -6.66 -19.78
C LEU A 25 -21.28 -7.26 -18.46
N ALA A 26 -22.47 -7.87 -18.44
CA ALA A 26 -23.03 -8.53 -17.25
C ALA A 26 -22.12 -9.66 -16.77
N PHE A 27 -21.58 -10.48 -17.68
CA PHE A 27 -20.61 -11.51 -17.36
C PHE A 27 -19.34 -10.94 -16.73
N LYS A 28 -18.76 -9.89 -17.33
CA LYS A 28 -17.56 -9.22 -16.78
C LYS A 28 -17.80 -8.62 -15.40
N VAL A 29 -18.92 -7.95 -15.19
CA VAL A 29 -19.28 -7.36 -13.88
C VAL A 29 -19.43 -8.46 -12.83
N ASN A 30 -20.16 -9.54 -13.13
CA ASN A 30 -20.34 -10.66 -12.22
C ASN A 30 -19.00 -11.34 -11.87
N HIS A 31 -18.13 -11.56 -12.86
CA HIS A 31 -16.80 -12.11 -12.62
C HIS A 31 -15.96 -11.19 -11.74
N GLY A 32 -15.97 -9.88 -11.99
CA GLY A 32 -15.28 -8.89 -11.16
C GLY A 32 -15.79 -8.88 -9.72
N PHE A 33 -17.10 -8.96 -9.52
CA PHE A 33 -17.70 -9.02 -8.19
C PHE A 33 -17.31 -10.28 -7.43
N LYS A 34 -17.33 -11.45 -8.08
CA LYS A 34 -16.88 -12.71 -7.48
C LYS A 34 -15.41 -12.67 -7.09
N GLN A 35 -14.56 -12.06 -7.92
CA GLN A 35 -13.15 -11.88 -7.59
C GLN A 35 -12.96 -10.99 -6.36
N LEU A 36 -13.66 -9.84 -6.30
CA LEU A 36 -13.64 -8.96 -5.13
C LEU A 36 -14.09 -9.68 -3.85
N GLN A 37 -15.16 -10.47 -3.93
CA GLN A 37 -15.65 -11.26 -2.79
C GLN A 37 -14.60 -12.27 -2.32
N LYS A 38 -13.91 -12.93 -3.25
CA LYS A 38 -12.83 -13.87 -2.93
C LYS A 38 -11.63 -13.16 -2.29
N ASP A 39 -11.20 -12.05 -2.87
CA ASP A 39 -10.08 -11.24 -2.37
C ASP A 39 -10.34 -10.78 -0.92
N PHE A 40 -11.60 -10.46 -0.60
CA PHE A 40 -11.99 -10.00 0.74
C PHE A 40 -12.32 -11.13 1.73
N ALA A 41 -12.53 -12.37 1.26
CA ALA A 41 -12.74 -13.53 2.12
C ALA A 41 -11.45 -14.02 2.82
N GLU A 42 -10.29 -13.48 2.39
CA GLU A 42 -8.99 -13.75 2.99
C GLU A 42 -8.74 -12.96 4.28
N ASP A 43 -9.55 -11.94 4.55
CA ASP A 43 -9.40 -11.15 5.75
C ASP A 43 -9.85 -11.91 7.00
N LEU A 44 -9.14 -11.62 8.07
CA LEU A 44 -9.43 -12.09 9.42
C LEU A 44 -9.91 -10.89 10.26
N PRO A 45 -10.63 -11.13 11.36
CA PRO A 45 -11.02 -10.06 12.27
C PRO A 45 -9.83 -9.20 12.69
N SER A 46 -10.02 -7.88 12.68
CA SER A 46 -9.04 -6.95 13.21
C SER A 46 -8.84 -7.17 14.71
N THR A 47 -7.61 -6.95 15.16
CA THR A 47 -7.26 -6.94 16.59
C THR A 47 -6.72 -5.56 16.99
N TYR A 48 -6.45 -5.37 18.30
CA TYR A 48 -6.04 -4.07 18.86
C TYR A 48 -4.76 -4.19 19.69
N VAL A 49 -3.98 -5.25 19.47
CA VAL A 49 -2.74 -5.56 20.18
C VAL A 49 -1.74 -6.09 19.17
N LEU A 50 -0.51 -5.58 19.22
CA LEU A 50 0.60 -6.08 18.40
C LEU A 50 1.02 -7.46 18.88
N SER A 51 1.49 -8.29 17.94
CA SER A 51 2.20 -9.51 18.30
C SER A 51 3.48 -9.18 19.08
N SER A 52 3.99 -10.13 19.87
CA SER A 52 5.29 -9.96 20.56
C SER A 52 6.42 -9.69 19.56
N GLU A 53 6.34 -10.28 18.36
CA GLU A 53 7.31 -10.06 17.31
C GLU A 53 7.26 -8.61 16.79
N ASP A 54 6.08 -8.10 16.46
CA ASP A 54 5.91 -6.73 15.96
C ASP A 54 6.24 -5.68 17.04
N SER A 55 5.85 -5.94 18.29
CA SER A 55 6.19 -5.08 19.43
C SER A 55 7.70 -5.00 19.69
N SER A 56 8.46 -6.05 19.35
CA SER A 56 9.92 -6.08 19.49
C SER A 56 10.65 -5.14 18.52
N ILE A 57 9.97 -4.68 17.46
CA ILE A 57 10.51 -3.70 16.52
C ILE A 57 10.66 -2.32 17.17
N ILE A 58 9.85 -2.04 18.19
CA ILE A 58 9.83 -0.75 18.87
C ILE A 58 10.65 -0.82 20.15
N ALA A 59 11.58 0.12 20.29
CA ALA A 59 12.40 0.29 21.47
C ALA A 59 11.54 0.53 22.72
N ASN A 60 11.96 -0.08 23.83
CA ASN A 60 11.17 -0.16 25.06
C ASN A 60 10.74 1.21 25.59
N ARG A 61 11.63 2.22 25.53
CA ARG A 61 11.36 3.57 26.02
C ARG A 61 10.23 4.30 25.30
N TYR A 62 9.89 3.88 24.07
CA TYR A 62 8.86 4.50 23.25
C TYR A 62 7.50 3.80 23.34
N ARG A 63 7.44 2.59 23.92
CA ARG A 63 6.20 1.77 23.94
C ARG A 63 5.06 2.45 24.69
N SER A 64 5.34 3.21 25.75
CA SER A 64 4.32 3.93 26.52
C SER A 64 3.66 5.08 25.74
N LYS A 65 4.28 5.53 24.65
CA LYS A 65 3.74 6.57 23.76
C LYS A 65 2.90 5.99 22.62
N MET A 66 2.78 4.67 22.55
CA MET A 66 2.09 3.98 21.46
C MET A 66 0.69 3.55 21.87
N GLU A 67 -0.26 3.78 20.97
CA GLU A 67 -1.61 3.27 21.05
C GLU A 67 -1.91 2.50 19.76
N VAL A 68 -2.13 1.19 19.87
CA VAL A 68 -2.48 0.36 18.72
C VAL A 68 -3.93 0.66 18.35
N VAL A 69 -4.14 1.28 17.19
CA VAL A 69 -5.47 1.67 16.71
C VAL A 69 -6.18 0.47 16.11
N GLU A 70 -5.47 -0.29 15.27
CA GLU A 70 -6.02 -1.47 14.61
C GLU A 70 -4.89 -2.33 14.04
N VAL A 71 -5.05 -3.64 14.07
CA VAL A 71 -4.23 -4.62 13.37
C VAL A 71 -5.12 -5.37 12.38
N ASN A 72 -4.91 -5.12 11.09
CA ASN A 72 -5.64 -5.76 10.01
C ASN A 72 -4.98 -7.11 9.71
N ASN A 73 -5.64 -8.20 10.11
CA ASN A 73 -5.15 -9.56 9.96
C ASN A 73 -5.64 -10.18 8.64
N ASN A 74 -4.84 -11.07 8.05
CA ASN A 74 -5.18 -11.71 6.79
C ASN A 74 -4.57 -13.12 6.71
N LYS A 75 -5.23 -14.03 5.98
CA LYS A 75 -4.82 -15.43 5.83
C LYS A 75 -3.59 -15.64 4.94
N VAL A 76 -3.32 -14.72 4.01
CA VAL A 76 -2.33 -14.91 2.93
C VAL A 76 -1.23 -13.85 2.89
N ARG A 77 -1.26 -12.87 3.81
CA ARG A 77 -0.21 -11.87 3.99
C ARG A 77 -0.02 -11.51 5.46
N GLY A 78 1.12 -10.90 5.77
CA GLY A 78 1.40 -10.38 7.12
C GLY A 78 0.39 -9.32 7.57
N PRO A 79 0.23 -9.12 8.89
CA PRO A 79 -0.69 -8.12 9.42
C PRO A 79 -0.22 -6.70 9.09
N VAL A 80 -1.18 -5.80 8.84
CA VAL A 80 -0.94 -4.36 8.68
C VAL A 80 -1.47 -3.64 9.91
N SER A 81 -0.57 -3.09 10.72
CA SER A 81 -0.92 -2.43 11.97
C SER A 81 -0.91 -0.91 11.82
N THR A 82 -1.94 -0.25 12.32
CA THR A 82 -2.02 1.20 12.48
C THR A 82 -1.83 1.56 13.93
N ILE A 83 -0.85 2.42 14.22
CA ILE A 83 -0.44 2.78 15.56
C ILE A 83 -0.42 4.30 15.66
N ARG A 84 -1.03 4.85 16.71
CA ARG A 84 -0.87 6.25 17.07
C ARG A 84 0.34 6.40 17.98
N PHE A 85 1.21 7.36 17.66
CA PHE A 85 2.42 7.64 18.42
C PHE A 85 2.40 9.08 18.95
N ASP A 86 2.52 9.21 20.27
CA ASP A 86 2.56 10.49 21.01
C ASP A 86 1.41 11.45 20.64
N SER A 87 0.24 10.87 20.33
CA SER A 87 -0.97 11.56 19.83
C SER A 87 -0.80 12.42 18.57
N THR A 88 0.39 12.43 17.97
CA THR A 88 0.79 13.38 16.92
C THR A 88 1.01 12.68 15.59
N TYR A 89 1.43 11.41 15.63
CA TYR A 89 1.84 10.66 14.46
C TYR A 89 1.02 9.37 14.29
N SER A 90 0.82 8.97 13.04
CA SER A 90 0.35 7.66 12.65
C SER A 90 1.53 6.86 12.12
N ILE A 91 1.75 5.68 12.68
CA ILE A 91 2.72 4.70 12.20
C ILE A 91 1.95 3.54 11.60
N ILE A 92 2.25 3.19 10.36
CA ILE A 92 1.84 1.94 9.74
C ILE A 92 3.01 0.98 9.81
N LEU A 93 2.79 -0.18 10.40
CA LEU A 93 3.75 -1.26 10.51
C LEU A 93 3.26 -2.45 9.69
N TYR A 94 4.05 -2.89 8.72
CA TYR A 94 3.73 -4.03 7.87
C TYR A 94 4.94 -4.96 7.71
N LYS A 95 4.75 -6.25 7.93
CA LYS A 95 5.78 -7.28 7.74
C LYS A 95 5.58 -8.04 6.44
N ILE A 96 6.61 -8.09 5.62
CA ILE A 96 6.70 -8.96 4.46
C ILE A 96 7.65 -10.11 4.78
N ALA A 97 7.18 -11.35 4.60
CA ALA A 97 8.01 -12.53 4.81
C ALA A 97 9.06 -12.65 3.70
N LEU A 98 10.28 -13.01 4.08
CA LEU A 98 11.36 -13.36 3.17
C LEU A 98 11.51 -14.88 3.11
N THR A 99 11.72 -15.39 1.90
CA THR A 99 12.15 -16.78 1.64
C THR A 99 13.66 -16.92 1.68
N ASP A 100 14.36 -15.85 1.32
CA ASP A 100 15.81 -15.83 1.15
C ASP A 100 16.42 -14.66 1.93
N ASN A 101 17.64 -14.85 2.44
CA ASN A 101 18.36 -13.76 3.07
C ASN A 101 18.89 -12.81 2.00
N ILE A 102 18.17 -11.72 1.78
CA ILE A 102 18.57 -10.66 0.83
C ILE A 102 19.25 -9.51 1.56
N SER A 103 20.19 -8.84 0.89
CA SER A 103 20.78 -7.59 1.39
C SER A 103 19.94 -6.42 0.91
N LEU A 104 19.49 -5.54 1.82
CA LEU A 104 18.63 -4.42 1.42
C LEU A 104 19.35 -3.42 0.53
N ASP A 105 20.65 -3.17 0.74
CA ASP A 105 21.45 -2.25 -0.07
C ASP A 105 21.46 -2.60 -1.58
N THR A 106 21.42 -3.91 -1.91
CA THR A 106 21.44 -4.43 -3.28
C THR A 106 20.07 -4.78 -3.83
N ALA A 107 19.12 -5.15 -2.96
CA ALA A 107 17.76 -5.50 -3.37
C ALA A 107 16.86 -4.28 -3.63
N PHE A 108 17.25 -3.10 -3.16
CA PHE A 108 16.43 -1.90 -3.23
C PHE A 108 16.70 -1.08 -4.49
N HIS A 109 15.65 -0.82 -5.26
CA HIS A 109 15.70 -0.02 -6.47
C HIS A 109 14.75 1.16 -6.32
N THR A 110 15.30 2.37 -6.27
CA THR A 110 14.50 3.60 -6.15
C THR A 110 14.39 4.32 -7.49
N LYS A 111 13.19 4.79 -7.82
CA LYS A 111 12.93 5.63 -8.99
C LYS A 111 12.14 6.87 -8.61
N LEU A 112 12.49 8.00 -9.21
CA LEU A 112 11.69 9.22 -9.14
C LEU A 112 10.77 9.33 -10.34
N LYS A 113 9.47 9.23 -10.08
CA LYS A 113 8.40 9.36 -11.07
C LYS A 113 7.07 9.46 -10.35
N LYS A 114 6.14 10.28 -10.86
CA LYS A 114 4.74 10.17 -10.48
C LYS A 114 4.20 8.75 -10.72
N VAL A 115 3.49 8.22 -9.74
CA VAL A 115 2.91 6.87 -9.81
C VAL A 115 1.45 6.85 -9.45
N ASP A 116 0.77 5.84 -9.98
CA ASP A 116 -0.60 5.46 -9.65
C ASP A 116 -0.64 3.98 -9.29
N ARG A 117 -1.70 3.59 -8.57
CA ARG A 117 -2.05 2.18 -8.35
C ARG A 117 -2.31 1.45 -9.66
N SER A 118 -2.07 0.13 -9.67
CA SER A 118 -2.41 -0.69 -10.84
C SER A 118 -3.93 -0.88 -10.97
N VAL A 119 -4.46 -0.64 -12.17
CA VAL A 119 -5.88 -0.82 -12.50
C VAL A 119 -6.22 -2.31 -12.58
N GLY A 120 -7.45 -2.67 -12.19
CA GLY A 120 -7.96 -4.05 -12.25
C GLY A 120 -7.60 -4.91 -11.05
N TYR A 121 -7.07 -4.31 -9.98
CA TYR A 121 -6.75 -4.98 -8.73
C TYR A 121 -7.52 -4.37 -7.57
N SER A 122 -7.86 -5.22 -6.60
CA SER A 122 -8.52 -4.85 -5.35
C SER A 122 -7.47 -4.36 -4.35
N TYR A 123 -7.75 -3.24 -3.68
CA TYR A 123 -6.88 -2.72 -2.62
C TYR A 123 -7.69 -2.52 -1.33
N ARG A 124 -7.07 -2.87 -0.21
CA ARG A 124 -7.49 -2.40 1.10
C ARG A 124 -6.93 -1.01 1.32
N ILE A 125 -7.71 -0.15 1.97
CA ILE A 125 -7.37 1.25 2.20
C ILE A 125 -7.43 1.49 3.70
N ILE A 126 -6.31 1.92 4.27
CA ILE A 126 -6.21 2.46 5.62
C ILE A 126 -5.63 3.88 5.53
N GLY A 127 -5.79 4.67 6.58
CA GLY A 127 -5.26 6.03 6.59
C GLY A 127 -6.20 6.99 7.30
N ASN A 128 -6.08 8.27 6.96
CA ASN A 128 -6.86 9.33 7.58
C ASN A 128 -7.27 10.38 6.54
N ARG A 129 -7.71 11.56 7.01
CA ARG A 129 -8.15 12.66 6.14
C ARG A 129 -7.02 13.29 5.29
N PHE A 130 -5.77 12.92 5.53
CA PHE A 130 -4.60 13.53 4.91
C PHE A 130 -3.84 12.59 3.98
N PHE A 131 -3.87 11.29 4.28
CA PHE A 131 -3.22 10.28 3.45
C PHE A 131 -4.04 9.00 3.37
N THR A 132 -3.81 8.24 2.30
CA THR A 132 -4.23 6.85 2.19
C THR A 132 -3.01 5.96 2.03
N PHE A 133 -3.00 4.86 2.77
CA PHE A 133 -2.15 3.72 2.55
C PHE A 133 -3.01 2.60 1.97
N GLN A 134 -2.69 2.20 0.75
CA GLN A 134 -3.41 1.20 0.01
C GLN A 134 -2.50 0.00 -0.17
N TYR A 135 -3.00 -1.20 0.12
CA TYR A 135 -2.28 -2.43 -0.15
C TYR A 135 -3.15 -3.42 -0.92
N LYS A 136 -2.56 -4.08 -1.92
CA LYS A 136 -3.24 -4.99 -2.82
C LYS A 136 -3.81 -6.17 -2.03
N ALA A 137 -5.02 -6.62 -2.36
CA ALA A 137 -5.54 -7.87 -1.79
C ALA A 137 -4.76 -9.08 -2.35
N GLY A 138 -4.86 -10.22 -1.67
CA GLY A 138 -4.15 -11.43 -2.07
C GLY A 138 -2.76 -11.58 -1.46
N LYS A 139 -2.17 -12.72 -1.81
CA LYS A 139 -0.84 -13.15 -1.36
C LYS A 139 0.25 -12.20 -1.87
N VAL A 140 1.18 -11.87 -0.98
CA VAL A 140 2.42 -11.17 -1.35
C VAL A 140 3.47 -12.19 -1.80
N PRO A 141 4.07 -12.03 -2.98
CA PRO A 141 5.23 -12.82 -3.35
C PRO A 141 6.39 -12.46 -2.41
N SER A 142 7.17 -13.46 -2.01
CA SER A 142 8.40 -13.22 -1.26
C SER A 142 9.34 -12.36 -2.11
N PRO A 143 9.74 -11.16 -1.64
CA PRO A 143 10.50 -10.24 -2.46
C PRO A 143 11.97 -10.63 -2.50
N LEU A 144 12.50 -10.80 -3.71
CA LEU A 144 13.96 -10.79 -3.97
C LEU A 144 14.48 -9.37 -4.26
N ARG A 145 13.57 -8.48 -4.66
CA ARG A 145 13.83 -7.09 -5.00
C ARG A 145 12.69 -6.22 -4.52
N ILE A 146 12.99 -4.98 -4.17
CA ILE A 146 12.01 -3.96 -3.79
C ILE A 146 12.17 -2.77 -4.71
N TYR A 147 11.13 -2.48 -5.48
CA TYR A 147 11.06 -1.34 -6.37
C TYR A 147 10.22 -0.25 -5.71
N LEU A 148 10.89 0.76 -5.16
CA LEU A 148 10.28 1.96 -4.59
C LEU A 148 10.22 3.05 -5.65
N THR A 149 9.03 3.54 -5.96
CA THR A 149 8.89 4.72 -6.84
C THR A 149 8.24 5.86 -6.06
N ILE A 150 8.90 7.02 -6.00
CA ILE A 150 8.48 8.21 -5.25
C ILE A 150 8.17 9.35 -6.22
N SER A 151 7.08 10.09 -5.99
CA SER A 151 6.75 11.27 -6.78
C SER A 151 7.68 12.44 -6.48
N ASP A 152 8.44 12.86 -7.49
CA ASP A 152 9.01 14.21 -7.72
C ASP A 152 9.58 14.95 -6.50
N THR A 153 10.18 14.20 -5.56
CA THR A 153 10.86 14.73 -4.38
C THR A 153 12.33 14.33 -4.45
N PRO A 154 13.29 15.25 -4.22
CA PRO A 154 14.70 14.89 -4.11
C PRO A 154 14.90 13.78 -3.07
N LEU A 155 15.57 12.70 -3.47
CA LEU A 155 15.86 11.59 -2.58
C LEU A 155 17.05 11.94 -1.69
N ASN A 156 16.78 12.13 -0.41
CA ASN A 156 17.82 12.06 0.62
C ASN A 156 17.54 10.80 1.45
N SER A 157 18.08 9.66 1.03
CA SER A 157 18.18 8.52 1.95
C SER A 157 19.11 8.94 3.09
N LEU A 158 18.60 8.95 4.31
CA LEU A 158 19.41 9.34 5.47
C LEU A 158 20.30 8.18 5.93
N TYR A 159 19.83 6.94 5.81
CA TYR A 159 20.61 5.73 6.11
C TYR A 159 20.30 4.63 5.10
N SER A 160 21.32 3.93 4.62
CA SER A 160 21.18 2.75 3.76
C SER A 160 22.31 1.75 4.04
N ASN A 161 21.95 0.52 4.38
CA ASN A 161 22.85 -0.63 4.55
C ASN A 161 22.07 -1.94 4.34
N ASP A 162 22.75 -3.09 4.52
CA ASP A 162 22.23 -4.44 4.29
C ASP A 162 20.93 -4.79 5.04
N SER A 163 20.65 -4.09 6.15
CA SER A 163 19.53 -4.38 7.04
C SER A 163 18.59 -3.20 7.26
N LEU A 164 18.91 -2.02 6.71
CA LEU A 164 18.14 -0.81 6.90
C LEU A 164 18.18 0.07 5.66
N VAL A 165 17.02 0.53 5.22
CA VAL A 165 16.90 1.69 4.31
C VAL A 165 15.93 2.68 4.94
N TYR A 166 16.34 3.94 5.07
CA TYR A 166 15.58 4.98 5.73
C TYR A 166 15.53 6.26 4.90
N TYR A 167 14.31 6.76 4.73
CA TYR A 167 14.02 8.00 4.03
C TYR A 167 13.22 8.95 4.92
N HIS A 168 13.58 10.22 4.89
CA HIS A 168 12.76 11.33 5.36
C HIS A 168 12.32 12.13 4.13
N LEU A 169 11.03 12.15 3.84
CA LEU A 169 10.52 12.65 2.57
C LEU A 169 9.24 13.49 2.72
N SER A 170 8.97 14.31 1.71
CA SER A 170 7.71 15.02 1.54
C SER A 170 7.23 14.86 0.11
N CYS A 171 6.39 13.87 -0.17
CA CYS A 171 5.96 13.54 -1.53
C CYS A 171 4.43 13.46 -1.66
N GLU A 172 3.90 13.62 -2.88
CA GLU A 172 2.47 13.43 -3.18
C GLU A 172 2.07 11.95 -3.06
N ASN A 173 2.91 11.05 -3.56
CA ASN A 173 2.70 9.61 -3.48
C ASN A 173 4.00 8.81 -3.60
N PHE A 174 3.91 7.53 -3.22
CA PHE A 174 4.90 6.53 -3.56
C PHE A 174 4.22 5.17 -3.79
N SER A 175 4.95 4.26 -4.43
CA SER A 175 4.51 2.89 -4.64
C SER A 175 5.64 1.89 -4.41
N ILE A 176 5.26 0.69 -3.98
CA ILE A 176 6.16 -0.45 -3.81
C ILE A 176 5.69 -1.60 -4.70
N ARG A 177 6.65 -2.20 -5.42
CA ARG A 177 6.50 -3.44 -6.20
C ARG A 177 7.62 -4.40 -5.85
N TYR A 178 7.38 -5.70 -6.01
CA TYR A 178 8.38 -6.74 -5.79
C TYR A 178 8.98 -7.31 -7.09
N SER A 179 8.51 -6.80 -8.23
CA SER A 179 9.05 -7.04 -9.57
C SER A 179 8.67 -5.89 -10.50
N GLU A 180 9.51 -5.57 -11.50
CA GLU A 180 9.31 -4.43 -12.41
C GLU A 180 7.98 -4.48 -13.17
N LYS A 181 7.53 -5.69 -13.52
CA LYS A 181 6.33 -5.94 -14.31
C LYS A 181 5.11 -6.31 -13.46
N GLU A 182 5.28 -6.47 -12.16
CA GLU A 182 4.17 -6.80 -11.27
C GLU A 182 3.30 -5.57 -10.97
N PRO A 183 2.00 -5.80 -10.63
CA PRO A 183 1.16 -4.72 -10.15
C PRO A 183 1.72 -4.11 -8.86
N VAL A 184 1.37 -2.84 -8.63
CA VAL A 184 1.66 -2.15 -7.37
C VAL A 184 1.09 -2.94 -6.21
N ASP A 185 1.93 -3.29 -5.23
CA ASP A 185 1.46 -3.96 -4.01
C ASP A 185 1.07 -2.95 -2.96
N ILE A 186 1.88 -1.91 -2.74
CA ILE A 186 1.58 -0.82 -1.81
C ILE A 186 1.57 0.48 -2.59
N PHE A 187 0.51 1.26 -2.43
CA PHE A 187 0.39 2.62 -2.93
C PHE A 187 0.03 3.54 -1.77
N VAL A 188 0.82 4.59 -1.58
CA VAL A 188 0.55 5.59 -0.56
C VAL A 188 0.46 6.93 -1.24
N GLY A 189 -0.56 7.71 -0.89
CA GLY A 189 -0.75 9.02 -1.49
C GLY A 189 -1.50 9.99 -0.60
N GLY A 190 -1.24 11.27 -0.84
CA GLY A 190 -2.03 12.39 -0.33
C GLY A 190 -3.49 12.22 -0.74
N ASN A 191 -4.39 12.62 0.13
CA ASN A 191 -5.78 12.74 -0.28
C ASN A 191 -5.91 13.87 -1.31
N GLU A 192 -6.76 13.67 -2.30
CA GLU A 192 -7.05 14.68 -3.31
C GLU A 192 -7.73 15.90 -2.67
N GLY A 193 -7.24 17.08 -3.01
CA GLY A 193 -7.89 18.35 -2.74
C GLY A 193 -8.37 19.03 -4.02
N ILE A 194 -8.98 20.19 -3.86
CA ILE A 194 -9.47 21.03 -4.97
C ILE A 194 -8.34 21.39 -5.95
N PHE A 195 -7.10 21.51 -5.46
CA PHE A 195 -5.93 21.92 -6.23
C PHE A 195 -4.95 20.77 -6.53
N GLY A 196 -5.40 19.52 -6.44
CA GLY A 196 -4.59 18.33 -6.70
C GLY A 196 -4.23 17.53 -5.45
N THR A 197 -3.29 16.60 -5.61
CA THR A 197 -2.81 15.72 -4.53
C THR A 197 -1.88 16.47 -3.60
N TYR A 198 -2.17 16.48 -2.30
CA TYR A 198 -1.28 17.14 -1.33
C TYR A 198 -0.01 16.33 -1.10
N SER A 199 1.14 17.01 -1.02
CA SER A 199 2.37 16.42 -0.50
C SER A 199 2.22 16.11 0.99
N ILE A 200 2.68 14.93 1.40
CA ILE A 200 2.61 14.46 2.79
C ILE A 200 4.03 14.33 3.33
N PRO A 201 4.36 14.96 4.48
CA PRO A 201 5.58 14.64 5.20
C PRO A 201 5.50 13.21 5.74
N MET A 202 6.51 12.41 5.47
CA MET A 202 6.57 11.03 5.91
C MET A 202 8.00 10.55 6.15
N ASP A 203 8.15 9.68 7.14
CA ASP A 203 9.33 8.84 7.29
C ASP A 203 8.99 7.44 6.78
N LEU A 204 9.87 6.87 5.96
CA LEU A 204 9.74 5.51 5.45
C LEU A 204 10.98 4.72 5.82
N LEU A 205 10.78 3.65 6.58
CA LEU A 205 11.84 2.79 7.08
C LEU A 205 11.58 1.33 6.65
N PHE A 206 12.58 0.74 6.00
CA PHE A 206 12.65 -0.68 5.71
C PHE A 206 13.67 -1.32 6.65
N LEU A 207 13.23 -2.22 7.51
CA LEU A 207 14.08 -2.94 8.46
C LEU A 207 14.08 -4.43 8.13
N LYS A 208 15.23 -4.99 7.77
CA LYS A 208 15.42 -6.43 7.74
C LYS A 208 15.65 -6.93 9.15
N ARG A 209 14.78 -7.81 9.64
CA ARG A 209 14.96 -8.50 10.93
C ARG A 209 14.37 -9.89 10.83
N ASN A 210 15.12 -10.89 11.27
CA ASN A 210 14.77 -12.31 11.08
C ASN A 210 14.51 -12.61 9.59
N ASN A 211 13.51 -13.44 9.29
CA ASN A 211 13.11 -13.80 7.93
C ASN A 211 12.03 -12.86 7.39
N GLY A 212 12.17 -11.54 7.60
CA GLY A 212 11.20 -10.57 7.14
C GLY A 212 11.75 -9.16 6.97
N ILE A 213 11.03 -8.39 6.17
CA ILE A 213 11.22 -6.95 6.02
C ILE A 213 10.02 -6.26 6.65
N TYR A 214 10.31 -5.42 7.63
CA TYR A 214 9.34 -4.52 8.23
C TYR A 214 9.35 -3.21 7.46
N ILE A 215 8.19 -2.81 6.98
CA ILE A 215 7.93 -1.49 6.43
C ILE A 215 7.27 -0.69 7.54
N LEU A 216 7.93 0.38 7.96
CA LEU A 216 7.36 1.38 8.85
C LEU A 216 7.18 2.68 8.06
N LEU A 217 5.94 3.16 8.03
CA LEU A 217 5.60 4.47 7.49
C LEU A 217 5.07 5.33 8.62
N MET A 218 5.72 6.47 8.89
CA MET A 218 5.24 7.44 9.85
C MET A 218 4.81 8.72 9.15
N THR A 219 3.64 9.25 9.52
CA THR A 219 3.10 10.48 8.98
C THR A 219 2.32 11.23 10.07
N PRO A 220 2.32 12.57 10.09
CA PRO A 220 1.59 13.30 11.12
C PRO A 220 0.07 13.12 10.95
N LEU A 221 -0.62 13.14 12.10
CA LEU A 221 -2.08 13.21 12.17
C LEU A 221 -2.62 14.61 11.89
N ASN A 222 -1.76 15.60 11.62
CA ASN A 222 -2.10 16.97 11.27
C ASN A 222 -1.15 17.50 10.19
N ARG A 223 -1.69 18.10 9.11
CA ARG A 223 -0.92 18.66 7.99
C ARG A 223 0.14 19.70 8.39
N LYS A 224 -0.06 20.40 9.51
CA LYS A 224 0.88 21.44 9.97
C LYS A 224 2.04 20.88 10.80
N ALA A 225 1.94 19.63 11.26
CA ALA A 225 2.99 19.04 12.07
C ALA A 225 4.12 18.53 11.17
N GLY A 226 5.36 18.90 11.50
CA GLY A 226 6.54 18.29 10.92
C GLY A 226 6.87 16.95 11.57
N ILE A 227 7.74 16.20 10.92
CA ILE A 227 8.35 15.00 11.49
C ILE A 227 9.82 15.34 11.78
N PRO A 228 10.32 15.20 13.02
CA PRO A 228 11.75 15.25 13.25
C PRO A 228 12.43 14.13 12.47
N SER A 229 13.47 14.45 11.69
CA SER A 229 14.08 13.55 10.70
C SER A 229 14.58 12.22 11.25
N ASP A 230 14.79 12.12 12.56
CA ASP A 230 15.41 10.97 13.21
C ASP A 230 14.39 10.23 14.10
N LEU A 231 13.15 10.71 14.20
CA LEU A 231 12.19 10.21 15.17
C LEU A 231 11.82 8.75 14.89
N LEU A 232 11.46 8.39 13.65
CA LEU A 232 11.12 6.99 13.35
C LEU A 232 12.32 6.06 13.53
N TYR A 233 13.52 6.52 13.18
CA TYR A 233 14.76 5.79 13.41
C TYR A 233 14.99 5.54 14.91
N ASN A 234 14.85 6.56 15.75
CA ASN A 234 15.06 6.45 17.20
C ASN A 234 14.01 5.54 17.85
N ILE A 235 12.76 5.55 17.37
CA ILE A 235 11.70 4.63 17.81
C ILE A 235 12.11 3.15 17.65
N VAL A 236 12.90 2.83 16.61
CA VAL A 236 13.33 1.46 16.30
C VAL A 236 14.66 1.08 16.97
N PHE A 237 15.62 2.02 17.05
CA PHE A 237 17.01 1.72 17.42
C PHE A 237 17.45 2.22 18.81
N ASP A 238 16.56 2.82 19.59
CA ASP A 238 16.83 3.27 20.96
C ASP A 238 18.05 4.21 21.11
N LYS A 239 18.22 5.13 20.14
CA LYS A 239 19.25 6.19 20.19
C LYS A 239 18.65 7.49 20.67
#